data_AF-A0A3M1EA02-F1
#
_entry.id   AF-A0A3M1EA02-F1
#
_cell.length_a   1.000
_cell.length_b   1.000
_cell.length_c   1.000
_cell.angle_alpha   90.00
_cell.angle_beta   90.00
_cell.angle_gamma   90.00
#
_symmetry.space_group_name_H-M   'P 1'
#
loop_
_entity.id
_entity.type
_entity.pdbx_description
1 polymer ?
#
loop_
_entity_poly.entity_id
_entity_poly.type
_entity_poly.pdbx_seq_one_letter_code
_entity_poly.pdbx_strand_id
1 'polypeptide(L)'
;MDTTGLEVLRRLARRWPTIQARCEELLAEPRVLESVRRLIPLFETARTGGLPAALEGAASLGRQLRAEGCPFAEMLEAMFQIRKTARPFLVREYPGVEGFLEGQLQFEEVCNALLKGVSEGYHSV
;
A
#
# COMPACT_ATOMS: atom_id res chain seq x y z
N MET A 1 -2.86 -14.16 -17.00
CA MET A 1 -2.26 -13.28 -15.98
C MET A 1 -2.44 -13.97 -14.64
N ASP A 2 -1.32 -14.23 -13.98
CA ASP A 2 -1.22 -15.05 -12.78
C ASP A 2 -1.90 -14.33 -11.60
N THR A 3 -3.03 -14.85 -11.13
CA THR A 3 -3.79 -14.25 -10.01
C THR A 3 -3.13 -14.52 -8.65
N THR A 4 -2.07 -15.34 -8.65
CA THR A 4 -1.30 -15.76 -7.47
C THR A 4 -0.64 -14.57 -6.76
N GLY A 5 -0.20 -13.55 -7.50
CA GLY A 5 0.49 -12.38 -6.92
C GLY A 5 -0.37 -11.45 -6.05
N LEU A 6 -1.71 -11.62 -6.04
CA LEU A 6 -2.63 -10.77 -5.27
C LEU A 6 -3.34 -11.53 -4.14
N GLU A 7 -2.99 -12.79 -3.91
CA GLU A 7 -3.57 -13.62 -2.83
C GLU A 7 -3.36 -12.96 -1.46
N VAL A 8 -2.21 -12.33 -1.24
CA VAL A 8 -1.91 -11.58 -0.02
C VAL A 8 -2.92 -10.47 0.28
N LEU A 9 -3.41 -9.77 -0.76
CA LEU A 9 -4.41 -8.71 -0.59
C LEU A 9 -5.77 -9.28 -0.23
N ARG A 10 -6.11 -10.48 -0.70
CA ARG A 10 -7.35 -11.18 -0.32
C ARG A 10 -7.33 -11.57 1.15
N ARG A 11 -6.20 -12.09 1.63
CA ARG A 11 -6.03 -12.47 3.04
C ARG A 11 -6.02 -11.26 3.97
N LEU A 12 -5.43 -10.14 3.54
CA LEU A 12 -5.42 -8.89 4.30
C LEU A 12 -6.71 -8.06 4.18
N ALA A 13 -7.68 -8.45 3.33
CA ALA A 13 -8.86 -7.62 3.02
C ALA A 13 -9.64 -7.14 4.25
N ARG A 14 -9.83 -8.02 5.25
CA ARG A 14 -10.54 -7.69 6.50
C ARG A 14 -9.66 -6.95 7.51
N ARG A 15 -8.36 -6.83 7.25
CA ARG A 15 -7.37 -6.21 8.14
C ARG A 15 -7.14 -4.74 7.83
N TRP A 16 -7.54 -4.23 6.65
CA TRP A 16 -7.29 -2.84 6.26
C TRP A 16 -7.78 -1.79 7.26
N PRO A 17 -9.00 -1.88 7.84
CA PRO A 17 -9.42 -0.93 8.87
C PRO A 17 -8.53 -0.97 10.11
N THR A 18 -8.08 -2.16 10.53
CA THR A 18 -7.17 -2.32 11.66
C THR A 18 -5.78 -1.81 11.34
N ILE A 19 -5.26 -2.09 10.15
CA ILE A 19 -3.96 -1.59 9.68
C ILE A 19 -3.97 -0.06 9.65
N GLN A 20 -5.04 0.54 9.12
CA GLN A 20 -5.21 2.00 9.12
C GLN A 20 -5.20 2.57 10.54
N ALA A 21 -6.04 2.04 11.43
CA ALA A 21 -6.12 2.51 12.81
C ALA A 21 -4.76 2.38 13.53
N ARG A 22 -4.02 1.29 13.29
CA ARG A 22 -2.66 1.11 13.84
C ARG A 22 -1.64 2.08 13.25
N CYS A 23 -1.72 2.40 11.96
CA CYS A 23 -0.91 3.48 11.39
C CYS A 23 -1.26 4.82 12.04
N GLU A 24 -2.55 5.10 12.26
CA GLU A 24 -3.06 6.31 12.91
C GLU A 24 -2.61 6.46 14.37
N GLU A 25 -2.51 5.36 15.11
CA GLU A 25 -1.95 5.35 16.47
C GLU A 25 -0.43 5.60 16.52
N LEU A 26 0.31 5.19 15.48
CA LEU A 26 1.77 5.17 15.48
C LEU A 26 2.42 6.38 14.82
N LEU A 27 1.68 7.11 13.99
CA LEU A 27 2.16 8.30 13.29
C LEU A 27 1.64 9.56 13.98
N ALA A 28 2.54 10.49 14.28
CA ALA A 28 2.19 11.77 14.89
C ALA A 28 1.88 12.87 13.85
N GLU A 29 2.43 12.75 12.64
CA GLU A 29 2.33 13.78 11.59
C GLU A 29 1.01 13.64 10.79
N PRO A 30 0.08 14.61 10.86
CA PRO A 30 -1.22 14.52 10.19
C PRO A 30 -1.13 14.34 8.68
N ARG A 31 -0.10 14.87 8.03
CA ARG A 31 0.07 14.75 6.57
C ARG A 31 0.46 13.34 6.14
N VAL A 32 1.27 12.65 6.94
CA VAL A 32 1.61 11.24 6.70
C VAL A 32 0.38 10.34 6.93
N LEU A 33 -0.46 10.66 7.92
CA LEU A 33 -1.74 9.97 8.12
C LEU A 33 -2.65 10.10 6.92
N GLU A 34 -2.77 11.31 6.36
CA GLU A 34 -3.56 11.53 5.16
C GLU A 34 -3.01 10.72 3.97
N SER A 35 -1.69 10.63 3.84
CA SER A 35 -1.06 9.77 2.84
C SER A 35 -1.39 8.28 3.05
N VAL A 36 -1.45 7.79 4.30
CA VAL A 36 -1.92 6.42 4.60
C VAL A 36 -3.35 6.22 4.11
N ARG A 37 -4.26 7.16 4.40
CA ARG A 37 -5.67 7.09 3.97
C ARG A 37 -5.83 7.09 2.46
N ARG A 38 -4.96 7.80 1.74
CA ARG A 38 -4.95 7.83 0.27
C ARG A 38 -4.36 6.57 -0.36
N LEU A 39 -3.41 5.90 0.31
CA LEU A 39 -2.78 4.66 -0.17
C LEU A 39 -3.65 3.42 0.02
N ILE A 40 -4.33 3.27 1.16
CA ILE A 40 -5.11 2.06 1.48
C ILE A 40 -6.14 1.70 0.39
N PRO A 41 -6.92 2.65 -0.17
CA PRO A 41 -7.83 2.37 -1.28
C PRO A 41 -7.16 1.72 -2.50
N LEU A 42 -5.89 2.01 -2.79
CA LEU A 42 -5.17 1.41 -3.92
C LEU A 42 -4.96 -0.09 -3.75
N PHE A 43 -4.74 -0.57 -2.51
CA PHE A 43 -4.66 -2.00 -2.23
C PHE A 43 -6.01 -2.69 -2.45
N GLU A 44 -7.10 -2.01 -2.10
CA GLU A 44 -8.46 -2.52 -2.32
C GLU A 44 -8.83 -2.53 -3.81
N THR A 45 -8.43 -1.50 -4.56
CA THR A 45 -8.53 -1.48 -6.03
C THR A 45 -7.72 -2.61 -6.64
N ALA A 46 -6.49 -2.85 -6.18
CA ALA A 46 -5.66 -3.96 -6.67
C ALA A 46 -6.33 -5.31 -6.42
N ARG A 47 -6.95 -5.49 -5.25
CA ARG A 47 -7.66 -6.71 -4.87
C ARG A 47 -8.89 -6.99 -5.73
N THR A 48 -9.67 -5.96 -6.06
CA THR A 48 -10.98 -6.10 -6.73
C THR A 48 -10.91 -5.92 -8.24
N GLY A 49 -10.15 -4.93 -8.72
CA GLY A 49 -9.96 -4.57 -10.13
C GLY A 49 -8.63 -5.03 -10.74
N GLY A 50 -7.73 -5.60 -9.94
CA GLY A 50 -6.41 -6.04 -10.38
C GLY A 50 -5.35 -4.94 -10.32
N LEU A 51 -4.07 -5.35 -10.44
CA LEU A 51 -2.93 -4.45 -10.33
C LEU A 51 -2.94 -3.31 -11.37
N PRO A 52 -3.28 -3.52 -12.66
CA PRO A 52 -3.32 -2.43 -13.64
C PRO A 52 -4.23 -1.25 -13.24
N ALA A 53 -5.45 -1.54 -12.76
CA ALA A 53 -6.38 -0.50 -12.31
C ALA A 53 -5.83 0.27 -11.10
N ALA A 54 -5.17 -0.42 -10.17
CA ALA A 54 -4.55 0.21 -9.03
C ALA A 54 -3.34 1.08 -9.41
N LEU A 55 -2.58 0.70 -10.44
CA LEU A 55 -1.47 1.49 -10.96
C LEU A 55 -1.93 2.77 -11.66
N GLU A 56 -3.05 2.72 -12.41
CA GLU A 56 -3.68 3.94 -12.95
C GLU A 56 -4.12 4.89 -11.83
N GLY A 57 -4.74 4.34 -10.78
CA GLY A 57 -5.09 5.08 -9.57
C GLY A 57 -3.87 5.68 -8.86
N ALA A 58 -2.79 4.90 -8.73
CA ALA A 58 -1.54 5.34 -8.14
C ALA A 58 -0.91 6.51 -8.92
N ALA A 59 -0.84 6.42 -10.25
CA ALA A 59 -0.35 7.51 -11.10
C ALA A 59 -1.23 8.77 -11.00
N SER A 60 -2.55 8.59 -10.90
CA SER A 60 -3.47 9.71 -10.66
C SER A 60 -3.21 10.41 -9.32
N LEU A 61 -3.06 9.62 -8.25
CA LEU A 61 -2.70 10.13 -6.93
C LEU A 61 -1.37 10.89 -6.95
N GLY A 62 -0.36 10.36 -7.66
CA GLY A 62 0.93 11.04 -7.84
C GLY A 62 0.79 12.45 -8.42
N ARG A 63 -0.01 12.59 -9.49
CA ARG A 63 -0.29 13.91 -10.10
C ARG A 63 -1.03 14.84 -9.15
N GLN A 64 -2.00 14.33 -8.38
CA GLN A 64 -2.74 15.12 -7.40
C GLN A 64 -1.81 15.65 -6.29
N LEU A 65 -0.96 14.80 -5.71
CA LEU A 65 0.00 15.20 -4.69
C LEU A 65 0.93 16.32 -5.21
N ARG A 66 1.40 16.18 -6.45
CA ARG A 66 2.25 17.20 -7.08
C ARG A 66 1.51 18.52 -7.25
N ALA A 67 0.26 18.49 -7.70
CA ALA A 67 -0.57 19.69 -7.86
C ALA A 67 -0.90 20.37 -6.52
N GLU A 68 -1.08 19.58 -5.46
CA GLU A 68 -1.32 20.05 -4.08
C GLU A 68 -0.06 20.56 -3.38
N GLY A 69 1.13 20.35 -3.97
CA GLY A 69 2.42 20.69 -3.35
C GLY A 69 2.78 19.78 -2.17
N CYS A 70 2.16 18.60 -2.07
CA CYS A 70 2.45 17.61 -1.04
C CYS A 70 3.85 17.00 -1.27
N PRO A 71 4.74 17.01 -0.26
CA PRO A 71 6.04 16.36 -0.39
C PRO A 71 5.91 14.86 -0.63
N PHE A 72 6.55 14.34 -1.68
CA PHE A 72 6.58 12.90 -1.96
C PHE A 72 7.18 12.07 -0.80
N ALA A 73 8.02 12.67 0.04
CA ALA A 73 8.55 12.04 1.25
C ALA A 73 7.46 11.55 2.22
N GLU A 74 6.35 12.28 2.34
CA GLU A 74 5.20 11.88 3.19
C GLU A 74 4.57 10.57 2.67
N MET A 75 4.57 10.37 1.36
CA MET A 75 4.07 9.16 0.71
C MET A 75 4.99 7.95 0.93
N LEU A 76 6.31 8.18 0.91
CA LEU A 76 7.30 7.15 1.24
C LEU A 76 7.15 6.69 2.69
N GLU A 77 7.02 7.64 3.61
CA GLU A 77 6.84 7.36 5.03
C GLU A 77 5.53 6.60 5.29
N ALA A 78 4.43 7.03 4.68
CA ALA A 78 3.15 6.35 4.77
C ALA A 78 3.21 4.90 4.26
N MET A 79 3.82 4.67 3.08
CA MET A 79 4.00 3.32 2.53
C MET A 79 4.87 2.44 3.43
N PHE A 80 5.96 2.99 3.99
CA PHE A 80 6.81 2.28 4.95
C PHE A 80 6.02 1.87 6.20
N GLN A 81 5.23 2.80 6.75
CA GLN A 81 4.43 2.53 7.93
C GLN A 81 3.36 1.46 7.67
N ILE A 82 2.68 1.48 6.51
CA ILE A 82 1.74 0.42 6.11
C ILE A 82 2.45 -0.94 6.06
N ARG A 83 3.62 -1.02 5.42
CA ARG A 83 4.42 -2.27 5.34
C ARG A 83 4.78 -2.81 6.72
N LYS A 84 5.27 -1.95 7.60
CA LYS A 84 5.62 -2.31 8.98
C LYS A 84 4.39 -2.80 9.76
N THR A 85 3.27 -2.12 9.61
CA THR A 85 2.03 -2.40 10.34
C THR A 85 1.35 -3.68 9.85
N ALA A 86 1.48 -4.03 8.58
CA ALA A 86 0.90 -5.26 8.01
C ALA A 86 1.63 -6.54 8.46
N ARG A 87 2.93 -6.47 8.78
CA ARG A 87 3.77 -7.66 9.10
C ARG A 87 3.17 -8.59 10.17
N PRO A 88 2.71 -8.12 11.35
CA PRO A 88 2.11 -9.01 12.34
C PRO A 88 0.84 -9.72 11.85
N PHE A 89 0.12 -9.13 10.90
CA PHE A 89 -1.04 -9.78 10.26
C PHE A 89 -0.59 -10.83 9.26
N LEU A 90 0.44 -10.54 8.45
CA LEU A 90 1.02 -11.52 7.52
C LEU A 90 1.51 -12.78 8.24
N VAL A 91 2.18 -12.65 9.39
CA VAL A 91 2.61 -13.80 10.23
C VAL A 91 1.42 -14.68 10.64
N ARG A 92 0.23 -14.10 10.83
CA ARG A 92 -0.98 -14.85 11.22
C ARG A 92 -1.69 -15.48 10.04
N GLU A 93 -1.75 -14.77 8.92
CA GLU A 93 -2.44 -15.23 7.70
C GLU A 93 -1.60 -16.26 6.91
N TYR A 94 -0.29 -16.29 7.14
CA TYR A 94 0.68 -17.20 6.53
C TYR A 94 1.53 -17.89 7.61
N PRO A 95 1.03 -18.98 8.22
CA PRO A 95 1.73 -19.66 9.30
C PRO A 95 2.98 -20.39 8.79
N GLY A 96 4.05 -20.34 9.59
CA GLY A 96 5.35 -20.92 9.25
C GLY A 96 6.27 -19.93 8.52
N VAL A 97 7.58 -20.19 8.60
CA VAL A 97 8.60 -19.28 8.05
C VAL A 97 8.45 -19.12 6.55
N GLU A 98 8.30 -20.21 5.80
CA GLU A 98 8.18 -20.19 4.34
C GLU A 98 6.92 -19.45 3.87
N GLY A 99 5.77 -19.74 4.47
CA GLY A 99 4.53 -19.05 4.15
C GLY A 99 4.62 -17.56 4.44
N PHE A 100 5.16 -17.16 5.60
CA PHE A 100 5.34 -15.75 5.93
C PHE A 100 6.25 -15.04 4.91
N LEU A 101 7.37 -15.67 4.53
CA LEU A 101 8.28 -15.10 3.52
C LEU A 101 7.59 -14.94 2.17
N GLU A 102 6.80 -15.93 1.73
CA GLU A 102 6.03 -15.85 0.50
C GLU A 102 5.01 -14.69 0.54
N GLY A 103 4.21 -14.61 1.60
CA GLY A 103 3.23 -13.54 1.79
C GLY A 103 3.90 -12.16 1.90
N GLN A 104 5.04 -12.07 2.58
CA GLN A 104 5.82 -10.84 2.67
C GLN A 104 6.34 -10.41 1.28
N LEU A 105 6.91 -11.32 0.48
CA LEU A 105 7.40 -11.00 -0.86
C LEU A 105 6.28 -10.50 -1.77
N GLN A 106 5.14 -11.21 -1.81
CA GLN A 106 3.98 -10.77 -2.60
C GLN A 106 3.48 -9.39 -2.16
N PHE A 107 3.43 -9.13 -0.85
CA PHE A 107 2.98 -7.83 -0.35
C PHE A 107 3.96 -6.71 -0.72
N GLU A 108 5.25 -6.98 -0.62
CA GLU A 108 6.30 -6.02 -1.00
C GLU A 108 6.28 -5.70 -2.50
N GLU A 109 6.04 -6.69 -3.35
CA GLU A 109 5.86 -6.49 -4.80
C GLU A 109 4.70 -5.53 -5.08
N VAL A 110 3.54 -5.73 -4.44
CA VAL A 110 2.39 -4.83 -4.58
C VAL A 110 2.73 -3.42 -4.07
N CYS A 111 3.29 -3.30 -2.87
CA CYS A 111 3.69 -2.01 -2.31
C CYS A 111 4.65 -1.25 -3.23
N ASN A 112 5.66 -1.94 -3.76
CA ASN A 112 6.66 -1.35 -4.65
C ASN A 112 6.03 -0.92 -5.98
N ALA A 113 5.15 -1.74 -6.57
CA ALA A 113 4.46 -1.41 -7.81
C ALA A 113 3.57 -0.18 -7.64
N LEU A 114 2.78 -0.12 -6.57
CA LEU A 114 1.93 1.04 -6.26
C LEU A 114 2.78 2.30 -6.03
N LEU A 115 3.82 2.22 -5.20
CA LEU A 115 4.69 3.36 -4.91
C LEU A 115 5.40 3.87 -6.16
N LYS A 116 5.86 2.97 -7.04
CA LYS A 116 6.42 3.32 -8.34
C LYS A 116 5.39 4.06 -9.20
N GLY A 117 4.15 3.58 -9.28
CA GLY A 117 3.07 4.26 -10.00
C GLY A 117 2.81 5.67 -9.46
N VAL A 118 2.77 5.84 -8.12
CA VAL A 118 2.64 7.18 -7.52
C VAL A 118 3.83 8.07 -7.88
N SER A 119 5.06 7.54 -7.81
CA SER A 119 6.28 8.27 -8.19
C SER A 119 6.26 8.72 -9.65
N GLU A 120 5.86 7.85 -10.57
CA GLU A 120 5.75 8.16 -11.99
C GLU A 120 4.75 9.28 -12.23
N GLY A 121 3.56 9.20 -11.60
CA GLY A 121 2.56 10.27 -11.69
C GLY A 121 3.03 11.59 -11.08
N TYR A 122 3.77 11.55 -9.97
CA TYR A 122 4.27 12.74 -9.31
C TYR A 122 5.33 13.50 -10.15
N HIS A 123 6.07 12.77 -10.97
CA HIS A 123 7.17 13.30 -11.81
C HIS A 123 6.84 13.40 -13.31
N SER A 124 5.60 13.11 -13.73
CA SER A 124 5.20 13.10 -15.15
C SER A 124 4.97 14.49 -15.76
N VAL A 125 5.46 15.56 -15.13
CA VAL A 125 5.23 16.96 -15.53
C VAL A 125 6.55 17.66 -15.81
#